data_AF-A0A522D5G5-F1
#
_entry.id   AF-A0A522D5G5-F1
#
_cell.length_a   1.000
_cell.length_b   1.000
_cell.length_c   1.000
_cell.angle_alpha   90.00
_cell.angle_beta   90.00
_cell.angle_gamma   90.00
#
_symmetry.space_group_name_H-M   'P 1'
#
loop_
_entity.id
_entity.type
_entity.pdbx_description
1 polymer ?
#
loop_
_entity_poly.entity_id
_entity_poly.type
_entity_poly.pdbx_seq_one_letter_code
_entity_poly.pdbx_strand_id
1 'polypeptide(L)'
;MADEHDGFLKSLDEMGEEQVKRILARGAWNERRTKWAQGWLDALNDTRSERSNRESLAIARSAKNAAWAAAIAAIIAIPIAIGAIVISYLAWTSPHP
;
A
#
# COMPACT_ATOMS: atom_id res chain seq x y z
N MET A 1 29.89 23.61 -5.14
CA MET A 1 29.45 23.31 -3.76
C MET A 1 28.40 22.19 -3.69
N ALA A 2 27.75 21.80 -4.80
CA ALA A 2 26.85 20.64 -4.83
C ALA A 2 27.60 19.30 -4.59
N ASP A 3 28.83 19.18 -5.11
CA ASP A 3 29.59 17.92 -5.05
C ASP A 3 29.95 17.45 -3.63
N GLU A 4 30.23 18.39 -2.71
CA GLU A 4 30.55 18.04 -1.32
C GLU A 4 29.31 17.54 -0.55
N HIS A 5 28.16 18.17 -0.81
CA HIS A 5 26.89 17.77 -0.22
C HIS A 5 26.48 16.37 -0.69
N ASP A 6 26.55 16.11 -2.00
CA ASP A 6 26.13 14.85 -2.58
C ASP A 6 27.08 13.70 -2.22
N GLY A 7 28.39 13.97 -2.17
CA GLY A 7 29.38 13.02 -1.67
C GLY A 7 29.16 12.68 -0.19
N PHE A 8 28.75 13.67 0.63
CA PHE A 8 28.40 13.43 2.02
C PHE A 8 27.13 12.60 2.16
N LEU A 9 26.06 12.91 1.41
CA LEU A 9 24.83 12.12 1.43
C LEU A 9 25.07 10.67 1.02
N LYS A 10 25.92 10.42 0.02
CA LYS A 10 26.31 9.06 -0.37
C LYS A 10 27.01 8.32 0.77
N SER A 11 27.87 9.01 1.53
CA SER A 11 28.52 8.41 2.71
C SER A 11 27.53 8.05 3.81
N LEU A 12 26.44 8.81 3.97
CA LEU A 12 25.37 8.50 4.92
C LEU A 12 24.62 7.23 4.50
N ASP A 13 24.38 7.06 3.20
CA ASP A 13 23.74 5.86 2.64
C ASP A 13 24.61 4.61 2.85
N GLU A 14 25.92 4.71 2.64
CA GLU A 14 26.88 3.64 2.90
C GLU A 14 27.00 3.26 4.38
N MET A 15 26.90 4.23 5.31
CA MET A 15 26.93 4.00 6.76
C MET A 15 25.61 3.40 7.30
N GLY A 16 24.49 3.77 6.70
CA GLY A 16 23.16 3.34 7.12
C GLY A 16 22.59 4.11 8.32
N GLU A 17 21.27 4.08 8.43
CA GLU A 17 20.45 4.89 9.34
C GLU A 17 20.91 4.84 10.81
N GLU A 18 21.15 3.64 11.34
CA GLU A 18 21.54 3.42 12.74
C GLU A 18 22.93 3.99 13.08
N GLN A 19 23.86 3.93 12.13
CA GLN A 19 25.20 4.46 12.33
C GLN A 19 25.19 5.99 12.27
N VAL A 20 24.43 6.56 11.33
CA VAL A 20 24.22 8.01 11.22
C VAL A 20 23.60 8.57 12.50
N LYS A 21 22.55 7.95 13.04
CA LYS A 21 21.93 8.34 14.32
C LYS A 21 22.91 8.34 15.48
N ARG A 22 23.76 7.30 15.59
CA ARG A 22 24.77 7.21 16.66
C ARG A 22 25.84 8.29 16.54
N ILE A 23 26.28 8.62 15.32
CA ILE A 23 27.29 9.65 15.08
C ILE A 23 26.72 11.04 15.36
N LEU A 24 25.46 11.28 14.96
CA LEU A 24 24.72 12.50 15.26
C LEU A 24 24.58 12.71 16.77
N ALA A 25 24.21 11.66 17.51
CA ALA A 25 24.08 11.71 18.98
C ALA A 25 25.40 11.99 19.71
N ARG A 26 26.54 11.64 19.10
CA ARG A 26 27.88 11.94 19.62
C ARG A 26 28.37 13.36 19.28
N GLY A 27 27.65 14.09 18.43
CA GLY A 27 28.04 15.44 18.02
C GLY A 27 29.36 15.48 17.22
N ALA A 28 29.70 14.40 16.51
CA ALA A 28 30.98 14.29 15.80
C ALA A 28 31.06 15.15 14.51
N TRP A 29 29.95 15.77 14.10
CA TRP A 29 29.85 16.57 12.90
C TRP A 29 29.69 18.06 13.19
N ASN A 30 30.20 18.87 12.27
CA ASN A 30 29.99 20.31 12.29
C ASN A 30 28.51 20.64 11.99
N GLU A 31 28.07 21.83 12.41
CA GLU A 31 26.65 22.25 12.32
C GLU A 31 26.06 22.05 10.91
N ARG A 32 26.87 22.26 9.87
CA ARG A 32 26.48 22.08 8.47
C ARG A 32 26.17 20.61 8.14
N ARG A 33 27.08 19.68 8.46
CA ARG A 33 26.88 18.24 8.21
C ARG A 33 25.79 17.67 9.12
N THR A 34 25.64 18.19 10.33
CA THR A 34 24.53 17.84 11.22
C THR A 34 23.17 18.16 10.59
N LYS A 35 23.02 19.36 10.00
CA LYS A 35 21.78 19.73 9.28
C LYS A 35 21.53 18.81 8.07
N TRP A 36 22.57 18.46 7.32
CA TRP A 36 22.44 17.54 6.18
C TRP A 36 22.05 16.12 6.62
N ALA A 37 22.67 15.61 7.67
CA ALA A 37 22.35 14.28 8.20
C ALA A 37 20.94 14.20 8.80
N GLN A 38 20.49 15.26 9.48
CA GLN A 38 19.09 15.36 9.94
C GLN A 38 18.11 15.38 8.78
N GLY A 39 18.34 16.23 7.76
CA GLY A 39 17.48 16.28 6.59
C GLY A 39 17.42 14.95 5.82
N TRP A 40 18.53 14.21 5.77
CA TRP A 40 18.57 12.86 5.18
C TRP A 40 17.73 11.85 5.99
N LEU A 41 17.82 11.88 7.33
CA LEU A 41 16.99 11.02 8.20
C LEU A 41 15.50 11.33 8.08
N ASP A 42 15.14 12.62 8.00
CA ASP A 42 13.75 13.05 7.82
C ASP A 42 13.21 12.59 6.46
N ALA A 43 13.98 12.73 5.37
CA ALA A 43 13.59 12.26 4.05
C ALA A 43 13.38 10.73 3.99
N LEU A 44 14.18 9.96 4.73
CA LEU A 44 14.00 8.52 4.90
C LEU A 44 12.68 8.19 5.60
N ASN A 45 12.34 8.94 6.65
CA ASN A 45 11.11 8.76 7.41
C ASN A 45 9.86 9.13 6.58
N ASP A 46 9.93 10.22 5.82
CA ASP A 46 8.87 10.63 4.90
C ASP A 46 8.64 9.59 3.79
N THR A 47 9.72 9.06 3.21
CA THR A 47 9.63 8.00 2.20
C THR A 47 8.95 6.74 2.76
N ARG A 48 9.23 6.38 4.02
CA ARG A 48 8.59 5.23 4.69
C ARG A 48 7.11 5.52 4.98
N SER A 49 6.79 6.71 5.46
CA SER A 49 5.40 7.14 5.70
C SER A 49 4.59 7.16 4.41
N GLU A 50 5.16 7.65 3.32
CA GLU A 50 4.46 7.72 2.03
C GLU A 50 4.26 6.34 1.40
N ARG A 51 5.21 5.40 1.55
CA ARG A 51 4.99 4.00 1.19
C ARG A 51 3.85 3.37 1.99
N SER A 52 3.82 3.57 3.31
CA SER A 52 2.74 3.08 4.17
C SER A 52 1.37 3.67 3.79
N ASN A 53 1.34 4.94 3.41
CA ASN A 53 0.11 5.61 2.98
C ASN A 53 -0.39 5.08 1.63
N ARG A 54 0.52 4.81 0.69
CA ARG A 54 0.19 4.21 -0.62
C ARG A 54 -0.32 2.77 -0.48
N GLU A 55 0.28 1.98 0.41
CA GLU A 55 -0.18 0.62 0.73
C GLU A 55 -1.58 0.63 1.34
N SER A 56 -1.83 1.55 2.29
CA SER A 56 -3.16 1.74 2.89
C SER A 56 -4.21 2.14 1.85
N LEU A 57 -3.84 3.00 0.90
CA LEU A 57 -4.73 3.43 -0.19
C LEU A 57 -5.03 2.30 -1.18
N ALA A 58 -4.05 1.43 -1.45
CA ALA A 58 -4.23 0.25 -2.29
C ALA A 58 -5.15 -0.79 -1.64
N ILE A 59 -5.03 -1.02 -0.32
CA ILE A 59 -5.93 -1.89 0.45
C ILE A 59 -7.36 -1.33 0.42
N ALA A 60 -7.53 -0.03 0.66
CA ALA A 60 -8.84 0.62 0.62
C ALA A 60 -9.51 0.52 -0.77
N ARG A 61 -8.74 0.65 -1.86
CA ARG A 61 -9.25 0.46 -3.23
C ARG A 61 -9.58 -1.00 -3.54
N SER A 62 -8.76 -1.95 -3.09
CA SER A 62 -9.03 -3.39 -3.26
C SER A 62 -10.31 -3.81 -2.53
N ALA A 63 -10.51 -3.36 -1.29
CA ALA A 63 -11.73 -3.62 -0.52
C ALA A 63 -12.99 -3.08 -1.20
N LYS A 64 -12.92 -1.87 -1.78
CA LYS A 64 -14.05 -1.26 -2.49
C LYS A 64 -14.40 -2.02 -3.77
N ASN A 65 -13.40 -2.50 -4.51
CA ASN A 65 -13.62 -3.31 -5.72
C ASN A 65 -14.18 -4.71 -5.39
N ALA A 66 -13.71 -5.34 -4.32
CA ALA A 66 -14.23 -6.62 -3.86
C ALA A 66 -15.70 -6.53 -3.44
N ALA A 67 -16.07 -5.47 -2.71
CA ALA A 67 -17.46 -5.23 -2.33
C ALA A 67 -18.39 -5.00 -3.54
N TRP A 68 -17.91 -4.28 -4.56
CA TRP A 68 -18.67 -4.06 -5.79
C TRP A 68 -18.83 -5.34 -6.62
N ALA A 69 -17.78 -6.16 -6.73
CA ALA A 69 -17.85 -7.46 -7.39
C ALA A 69 -18.82 -8.42 -6.68
N ALA A 70 -18.81 -8.45 -5.33
CA ALA A 70 -19.72 -9.25 -4.55
C ALA A 70 -21.20 -8.81 -4.71
N ALA A 71 -21.45 -7.50 -4.78
CA ALA A 71 -22.80 -6.97 -5.01
C ALA A 71 -23.35 -7.35 -6.40
N ILE A 72 -22.52 -7.30 -7.45
CA ILE A 72 -22.92 -7.71 -8.80
C ILE A 72 -23.20 -9.22 -8.86
N ALA A 73 -22.34 -10.05 -8.24
CA ALA A 73 -22.54 -11.50 -8.19
C ALA A 73 -23.87 -11.87 -7.51
N ALA A 74 -24.24 -11.19 -6.42
CA ALA A 74 -25.50 -11.41 -5.73
C ALA A 74 -26.74 -11.05 -6.58
N ILE A 75 -26.67 -9.97 -7.36
CA ILE A 75 -27.79 -9.54 -8.23
C ILE A 75 -28.02 -10.56 -9.36
N ILE A 76 -26.97 -11.18 -9.89
CA ILE A 76 -27.06 -12.17 -10.98
C ILE A 76 -27.54 -13.53 -10.47
N ALA A 77 -27.23 -13.90 -9.23
CA ALA A 77 -27.63 -15.19 -8.64
C ALA A 77 -29.15 -15.33 -8.48
N ILE A 78 -29.86 -14.22 -8.22
CA ILE A 78 -31.31 -14.21 -7.93
C ILE A 78 -32.16 -14.70 -9.13
N PRO A 79 -32.04 -14.14 -10.35
CA PRO A 79 -32.87 -14.59 -11.48
C PRO A 79 -32.56 -16.02 -11.93
N ILE A 80 -31.32 -16.50 -11.79
CA ILE A 80 -30.94 -17.88 -12.12
C ILE A 80 -31.58 -18.87 -11.14
N ALA A 81 -31.56 -18.55 -9.84
CA ALA A 81 -32.21 -19.37 -8.82
C ALA A 81 -33.72 -19.45 -9.03
N ILE A 82 -34.38 -18.33 -9.35
CA ILE A 82 -35.81 -18.30 -9.64
C ILE A 82 -36.15 -19.11 -10.89
N GLY A 83 -35.37 -18.96 -11.97
CA GLY A 83 -35.56 -19.71 -13.21
C GLY A 83 -35.43 -21.23 -13.01
N ALA A 84 -34.44 -21.66 -12.22
CA ALA A 84 -34.26 -23.08 -11.91
C ALA A 84 -35.46 -23.66 -11.13
N ILE A 85 -35.98 -22.92 -10.14
CA ILE A 85 -37.16 -23.35 -9.37
C ILE A 85 -38.39 -23.51 -10.29
N VAL A 86 -38.61 -22.57 -11.20
CA VAL A 86 -39.75 -22.60 -12.12
C VAL A 86 -39.63 -23.75 -13.12
N ILE A 87 -38.45 -23.99 -13.69
CA ILE A 87 -38.22 -25.12 -14.61
C ILE A 87 -38.41 -26.46 -13.89
N SER A 88 -37.88 -26.62 -12.68
CA SER A 88 -38.08 -27.84 -11.89
C SER A 88 -39.55 -28.08 -11.53
N TYR A 89 -40.29 -27.03 -11.19
CA TYR A 89 -41.74 -27.13 -10.91
C TYR A 89 -42.55 -27.50 -12.18
N LEU A 90 -42.25 -26.86 -13.31
CA LEU A 90 -42.91 -27.19 -14.58
C LEU A 90 -42.60 -28.62 -15.03
N ALA A 91 -41.34 -29.06 -14.94
CA ALA A 91 -40.94 -30.42 -15.27
C ALA A 91 -41.64 -31.49 -14.41
N TRP A 92 -41.93 -31.18 -13.15
CA TRP A 92 -42.66 -32.09 -12.26
C TRP A 92 -44.17 -32.12 -12.54
N THR A 93 -44.76 -31.00 -12.97
CA THR A 93 -46.21 -30.87 -13.17
C THR A 93 -46.69 -31.21 -14.58
N SER A 94 -45.82 -31.25 -15.59
CA SER A 94 -46.17 -31.68 -16.94
C SER A 94 -45.83 -33.18 -17.16
N PRO A 95 -46.79 -34.12 -17.07
CA PRO A 95 -46.55 -35.48 -17.53
C PRO A 95 -46.32 -35.44 -19.04
N HIS A 96 -45.16 -35.90 -19.50
CA HIS A 96 -44.91 -36.10 -20.93
C HIS A 96 -45.95 -37.11 -21.47
N PRO A 97 -46.59 -36.84 -22.62
CA PRO A 97 -47.46 -37.83 -23.28
C PRO A 97 -46.66 -39.05 -23.77
#